data_AF-A0A8J1Y7D8-F1
#
_entry.id   AF-A0A8J1Y7D8-F1
#
_cell.length_a   1.000
_cell.length_b   1.000
_cell.length_c   1.000
_cell.angle_alpha   90.00
_cell.angle_beta   90.00
_cell.angle_gamma   90.00
#
_symmetry.space_group_name_H-M   'P 1'
#
loop_
_entity.id
_entity.type
_entity.pdbx_description
1 polymer ?
#
loop_
_entity_poly.entity_id
_entity_poly.type
_entity_poly.pdbx_seq_one_letter_code
_entity_poly.pdbx_strand_id
1 'polypeptide(L)'
;MAEKELVLTTLSSILHVRPEAIDTSKGLPEIGLNSLHVAQFIIAMKKNHYVISLGDIITERLTINDIVSLLERNAMKDNPYPKGNVTSETENTFKQFSRIFAESNNFIVVSLNDCPDRDHGKQLTLTAFTETHPWISPLYNHDEITKLLNNCWTSGILEKNISVAAVDKTTQKMVACCINANFATFQQDLGLTEEQSFSDGFLLLQDLIEMKGKLEPATLGRYGGNWMYQYSFAVDPNLSVGEKLEVSKVLLEGIPVLAKEKGFVGVAAKNANPITCLLDEEDPNVECVDSIQVNQYTRPDGTQPFKHLPDIERVTSTVYKF
;
A
#
# COMPACT_ATOMS: atom_id res chain seq x y z
N MET A 1 3.72 -30.18 11.75
CA MET A 1 2.90 -30.93 10.75
C MET A 1 1.63 -30.13 10.41
N ALA A 2 0.96 -29.55 11.41
CA ALA A 2 -0.17 -28.63 11.21
C ALA A 2 0.24 -27.34 10.48
N GLU A 3 1.45 -26.85 10.72
CA GLU A 3 2.03 -25.63 10.11
C GLU A 3 2.23 -25.83 8.61
N LYS A 4 2.78 -26.98 8.22
CA LYS A 4 2.96 -27.35 6.81
C LYS A 4 1.62 -27.44 6.09
N GLU A 5 0.63 -28.06 6.70
CA GLU A 5 -0.73 -28.15 6.13
C GLU A 5 -1.37 -26.76 5.98
N LEU A 6 -1.24 -25.90 7.00
CA LEU A 6 -1.73 -24.52 6.96
C LEU A 6 -1.08 -23.70 5.84
N VAL A 7 0.25 -23.74 5.73
CA VAL A 7 1.02 -23.03 4.68
C VAL A 7 0.59 -23.50 3.31
N LEU A 8 0.55 -24.82 3.08
CA LEU A 8 0.18 -25.37 1.78
C LEU A 8 -1.28 -25.10 1.40
N THR A 9 -2.21 -25.16 2.37
CA THR A 9 -3.63 -24.87 2.14
C THR A 9 -3.85 -23.39 1.82
N THR A 10 -3.13 -22.51 2.51
CA THR A 10 -3.18 -21.06 2.25
C THR A 10 -2.64 -20.73 0.86
N LEU A 11 -1.46 -21.24 0.51
CA LEU A 11 -0.86 -21.02 -0.80
C LEU A 11 -1.70 -21.61 -1.93
N SER A 12 -2.27 -22.80 -1.72
CA SER A 12 -3.25 -23.44 -2.62
C SER A 12 -4.44 -22.52 -2.90
N SER A 13 -5.00 -21.90 -1.85
CA SER A 13 -6.12 -20.97 -1.98
C SER A 13 -5.75 -19.70 -2.73
N ILE A 14 -4.55 -19.15 -2.52
CA ILE A 14 -4.08 -17.91 -3.15
C ILE A 14 -3.74 -18.15 -4.63
N LEU A 15 -3.10 -19.27 -4.94
CA LEU A 15 -2.66 -19.61 -6.31
C LEU A 15 -3.73 -20.34 -7.14
N HIS A 16 -4.83 -20.76 -6.51
CA HIS A 16 -5.84 -21.62 -7.12
C HIS A 16 -5.26 -22.94 -7.69
N VAL A 17 -4.29 -23.53 -6.99
CA VAL A 17 -3.67 -24.82 -7.34
C VAL A 17 -3.86 -25.83 -6.22
N ARG A 18 -3.70 -27.12 -6.50
CA ARG A 18 -3.77 -28.15 -5.46
C ARG A 18 -2.53 -28.08 -4.53
N PRO A 19 -2.65 -28.34 -3.22
CA PRO A 19 -1.51 -28.32 -2.28
C PRO A 19 -0.31 -29.18 -2.72
N GLU A 20 -0.58 -30.33 -3.34
CA GLU A 20 0.46 -31.28 -3.79
C GLU A 20 1.25 -30.77 -5.01
N ALA A 21 0.75 -29.74 -5.70
CA ALA A 21 1.44 -29.12 -6.83
C ALA A 21 2.46 -28.05 -6.39
N ILE A 22 2.51 -27.72 -5.09
CA ILE A 22 3.40 -26.68 -4.56
C ILE A 22 4.76 -27.29 -4.24
N ASP A 23 5.80 -26.83 -4.93
CA ASP A 23 7.17 -27.24 -4.68
C ASP A 23 7.72 -26.57 -3.41
N THR A 24 7.79 -27.33 -2.32
CA THR A 24 8.23 -26.80 -1.03
C THR A 24 9.71 -26.41 -0.95
N SER A 25 10.52 -26.81 -1.95
CA SER A 25 11.95 -26.46 -2.03
C SER A 25 12.21 -25.07 -2.61
N LYS A 26 11.16 -24.42 -3.11
CA LYS A 26 11.21 -23.12 -3.77
C LYS A 26 10.74 -21.99 -2.86
N GLY A 27 11.20 -20.77 -3.16
CA GLY A 27 10.69 -19.56 -2.51
C GLY A 27 9.32 -19.12 -3.04
N LEU A 28 8.64 -18.24 -2.30
CA LEU A 28 7.31 -17.72 -2.71
C LEU A 28 7.28 -17.17 -4.15
N PRO A 29 8.24 -16.35 -4.61
CA PRO A 29 8.23 -15.85 -5.99
C PRO A 29 8.40 -16.96 -7.03
N GLU A 30 9.18 -18.00 -6.71
CA GLU A 30 9.52 -19.10 -7.63
C GLU A 30 8.36 -20.07 -7.86
N ILE A 31 7.39 -20.11 -6.93
CA ILE A 31 6.14 -20.85 -7.09
C ILE A 31 5.02 -19.99 -7.71
N GLY A 32 5.34 -18.79 -8.21
CA GLY A 32 4.43 -17.92 -8.95
C GLY A 32 3.67 -16.90 -8.09
N LEU A 33 4.07 -16.66 -6.84
CA LEU A 33 3.49 -15.56 -6.06
C LEU A 33 4.07 -14.22 -6.53
N ASN A 34 3.18 -13.26 -6.79
CA ASN A 34 3.55 -11.85 -6.89
C ASN A 34 3.56 -11.21 -5.49
N SER A 35 3.92 -9.93 -5.41
CA SER A 35 3.97 -9.20 -4.14
C SER A 35 2.61 -9.11 -3.42
N LEU A 36 1.51 -9.07 -4.17
CA LEU A 36 0.14 -9.08 -3.63
C LEU A 36 -0.17 -10.41 -2.92
N HIS A 37 0.16 -11.53 -3.57
CA HIS A 37 0.00 -12.87 -3.00
C HIS A 37 0.85 -13.05 -1.73
N VAL A 38 2.07 -12.51 -1.70
CA VAL A 38 2.94 -12.55 -0.51
C VAL A 38 2.29 -11.82 0.67
N ALA A 39 1.72 -10.63 0.44
CA ALA A 39 1.02 -9.90 1.49
C ALA A 39 -0.24 -10.65 1.98
N GLN A 40 -1.04 -11.21 1.08
CA GLN A 40 -2.19 -12.05 1.43
C GLN A 40 -1.78 -13.28 2.26
N PHE A 41 -0.66 -13.92 1.92
CA PHE A 41 -0.12 -15.04 2.66
C PHE A 41 0.25 -14.63 4.10
N ILE A 42 0.96 -13.51 4.28
CA ILE A 42 1.32 -13.00 5.63
C ILE A 42 0.06 -12.69 6.44
N ILE A 43 -0.93 -12.01 5.85
CA ILE A 43 -2.21 -11.70 6.52
C ILE A 43 -2.90 -12.99 6.97
N ALA A 44 -2.92 -14.03 6.13
CA ALA A 44 -3.49 -15.32 6.49
C ALA A 44 -2.72 -16.02 7.62
N MET A 45 -1.39 -15.94 7.65
CA MET A 45 -0.58 -16.47 8.75
C MET A 45 -0.85 -15.73 10.06
N LYS A 46 -0.93 -14.39 10.03
CA LYS A 46 -1.29 -13.58 11.21
C LYS A 46 -2.67 -13.93 11.76
N LYS A 47 -3.68 -14.16 10.89
CA LYS A 47 -5.02 -14.62 11.30
C LYS A 47 -5.00 -15.98 12.01
N ASN A 48 -4.01 -16.81 11.72
CA ASN A 48 -3.79 -18.10 12.38
C ASN A 48 -2.79 -18.01 13.55
N HIS A 49 -2.56 -16.81 14.08
CA HIS A 49 -1.71 -16.53 15.25
C HIS A 49 -0.21 -16.78 15.04
N TYR A 50 0.27 -16.76 13.79
CA TYR A 50 1.69 -16.82 13.50
C TYR A 50 2.29 -15.42 13.28
N VAL A 51 3.49 -15.21 13.82
CA VAL A 51 4.24 -13.97 13.64
C VAL A 51 5.27 -14.17 12.52
N ILE A 52 4.97 -13.55 11.38
CA ILE A 52 5.85 -13.44 10.22
C ILE A 52 5.69 -12.03 9.63
N SER A 53 6.80 -11.39 9.31
CA SER A 53 6.85 -10.04 8.74
C SER A 53 7.23 -10.06 7.26
N LEU A 54 7.02 -8.95 6.57
CA LEU A 54 7.57 -8.77 5.23
C LEU A 54 9.09 -8.90 5.21
N GLY A 55 9.77 -8.38 6.25
CA GLY A 55 11.22 -8.50 6.41
C GLY A 55 11.67 -9.96 6.35
N ASP A 56 11.05 -10.84 7.13
CA ASP A 56 11.41 -12.27 7.18
C ASP A 56 11.38 -12.92 5.79
N ILE A 57 10.42 -12.52 4.95
CA ILE A 57 10.25 -13.06 3.61
C ILE A 57 11.23 -12.43 2.59
N ILE A 58 11.44 -11.11 2.67
CA ILE A 58 12.24 -10.36 1.70
C ILE A 58 13.73 -10.62 1.87
N THR A 59 14.25 -10.56 3.10
CA THR A 59 15.70 -10.58 3.34
C THR A 59 16.32 -11.97 3.19
N GLU A 60 15.58 -13.05 3.46
CA GLU A 60 16.18 -14.38 3.58
C GLU A 60 15.92 -15.30 2.38
N ARG A 61 15.19 -14.87 1.35
CA ARG A 61 14.80 -15.70 0.18
C ARG A 61 14.29 -17.09 0.61
N LEU A 62 13.47 -17.11 1.66
CA LEU A 62 13.04 -18.34 2.32
C LEU A 62 12.32 -19.27 1.35
N THR A 63 12.70 -20.55 1.37
CA THR A 63 11.90 -21.61 0.76
C THR A 63 10.63 -21.84 1.57
N ILE A 64 9.63 -22.52 1.01
CA ILE A 64 8.43 -22.91 1.80
C ILE A 64 8.82 -23.73 3.02
N ASN A 65 9.82 -24.61 2.92
CA ASN A 65 10.32 -25.37 4.07
C ASN A 65 10.94 -24.47 5.14
N ASP A 66 11.66 -23.41 4.74
CA ASP A 66 12.21 -22.45 5.69
C ASP A 66 11.10 -21.62 6.34
N ILE A 67 10.06 -21.24 5.59
CA ILE A 67 8.86 -20.59 6.13
C ILE A 67 8.17 -21.50 7.16
N VAL A 68 7.94 -22.78 6.83
CA VAL A 68 7.36 -23.74 7.79
C VAL A 68 8.23 -23.83 9.04
N SER A 69 9.55 -23.91 8.89
CA SER A 69 10.48 -23.94 10.02
C SER A 69 10.44 -22.64 10.85
N LEU A 70 10.30 -21.49 10.20
CA LEU A 70 10.11 -20.19 10.86
C LEU A 70 8.81 -20.17 11.66
N LEU A 71 7.71 -20.67 11.08
CA LEU A 71 6.42 -20.75 11.76
C LEU A 71 6.46 -21.71 12.95
N GLU A 72 7.13 -22.86 12.84
CA GLU A 72 7.33 -23.79 13.95
C GLU A 72 8.15 -23.16 15.09
N ARG A 73 9.11 -22.28 14.77
CA ARG A 73 9.89 -21.50 15.76
C ARG A 73 9.09 -20.35 16.38
N ASN A 74 8.23 -19.70 15.59
CA ASN A 74 7.48 -18.49 15.95
C ASN A 74 6.04 -18.76 16.38
N ALA A 75 5.59 -20.03 16.41
CA ALA A 75 4.30 -20.41 16.97
C ALA A 75 4.24 -19.85 18.40
N MET A 76 3.25 -18.98 18.67
CA MET A 76 3.16 -18.27 19.95
C MET A 76 3.17 -19.25 21.13
N LYS A 77 4.35 -19.46 21.71
CA LYS A 77 4.52 -19.79 23.12
C LYS A 77 4.51 -18.45 23.85
N ASP A 78 3.31 -17.98 24.19
CA ASP A 78 3.03 -16.92 25.16
C ASP A 78 3.89 -15.63 25.06
N ASN A 79 3.86 -14.89 23.94
CA ASN A 79 4.39 -13.52 23.96
C ASN A 79 3.61 -12.56 23.05
N PRO A 80 2.80 -11.63 23.61
CA PRO A 80 2.30 -10.50 22.84
C PRO A 80 3.48 -9.54 22.58
N TYR A 81 3.57 -9.03 21.35
CA TYR A 81 4.58 -8.05 20.90
C TYR A 81 5.08 -7.12 22.02
N PRO A 82 6.40 -6.92 22.21
CA PRO A 82 6.86 -5.82 23.04
C PRO A 82 6.42 -4.52 22.35
N LYS A 83 5.47 -3.81 22.98
CA LYS A 83 5.24 -2.40 22.67
C LYS A 83 6.58 -1.69 22.86
N GLY A 84 7.21 -1.30 21.75
CA GLY A 84 8.48 -0.59 21.78
C GLY A 84 8.33 0.69 22.58
N ASN A 85 8.97 0.76 23.74
CA ASN A 85 9.17 2.02 24.43
C ASN A 85 10.15 2.84 23.59
N VAL A 86 9.67 3.95 23.04
CA VAL A 86 10.51 4.96 22.37
C VAL A 86 11.44 5.56 23.42
N THR A 87 12.72 5.21 23.38
CA THR A 87 13.76 5.84 24.19
C THR A 87 14.28 7.10 23.50
N SER A 88 14.68 8.10 24.28
CA SER A 88 15.16 9.42 23.85
C SER A 88 16.39 9.45 22.91
N GLU A 89 16.95 8.30 22.55
CA GLU A 89 18.00 8.19 21.53
C GLU A 89 17.46 8.26 20.10
N THR A 90 16.19 7.87 19.86
CA THR A 90 15.57 7.90 18.53
C THR A 90 15.32 9.32 18.01
N GLU A 91 15.17 10.30 18.92
CA GLU A 91 15.03 11.72 18.58
C GLU A 91 16.32 12.34 18.03
N ASN A 92 17.49 11.81 18.41
CA ASN A 92 18.79 12.38 18.02
C ASN A 92 19.27 11.85 16.66
N THR A 93 18.83 10.66 16.27
CA THR A 93 19.09 10.08 14.93
C THR A 93 18.31 10.83 13.84
N PHE A 94 17.10 11.33 14.13
CA PHE A 94 16.24 12.04 13.17
C PHE A 94 16.81 13.39 12.70
N LYS A 95 17.65 14.06 13.50
CA LYS A 95 18.24 15.37 13.14
C LYS A 95 19.39 15.29 12.12
N GLN A 96 19.93 14.11 11.84
CA GLN A 96 20.94 13.92 10.79
C GLN A 96 20.36 13.47 9.44
N PHE A 97 19.06 13.15 9.37
CA PHE A 97 18.41 12.63 8.15
C PHE A 97 17.87 13.70 7.18
N SER A 98 18.00 14.98 7.49
CA SER A 98 17.44 16.08 6.69
C SER A 98 18.23 16.43 5.42
N ARG A 99 18.75 15.43 4.69
CA ARG A 99 19.26 15.66 3.33
C ARG A 99 19.11 14.52 2.33
N ILE A 100 18.46 13.42 2.70
CA ILE A 100 18.25 12.28 1.82
C ILE A 100 16.95 11.61 2.29
N PHE A 101 15.89 11.70 1.49
CA PHE A 101 14.68 10.91 1.76
C PHE A 101 15.05 9.43 1.73
N ALA A 102 14.62 8.66 2.74
CA ALA A 102 14.77 7.22 2.91
C ALA A 102 15.62 6.52 1.83
N GLU A 103 16.86 6.15 2.17
CA GLU A 103 17.74 5.43 1.26
C GLU A 103 17.68 3.93 1.53
N SER A 104 17.41 3.15 0.48
CA SER A 104 17.90 1.77 0.44
C SER A 104 19.21 1.72 -0.33
N ASN A 105 19.81 0.54 -0.42
CA ASN A 105 21.01 0.33 -1.24
C ASN A 105 20.73 0.63 -2.72
N ASN A 106 19.50 0.41 -3.19
CA ASN A 106 19.15 0.41 -4.61
C ASN A 106 18.32 1.63 -5.05
N PHE A 107 17.54 2.23 -4.14
CA PHE A 107 16.58 3.29 -4.47
C PHE A 107 16.81 4.56 -3.66
N ILE A 108 16.49 5.71 -4.28
CA ILE A 108 16.36 7.00 -3.61
C ILE A 108 14.94 7.52 -3.76
N VAL A 109 14.43 8.21 -2.74
CA VAL A 109 13.16 8.95 -2.84
C VAL A 109 13.46 10.41 -3.16
N VAL A 110 12.67 10.97 -4.08
CA VAL A 110 12.76 12.37 -4.51
C VAL A 110 11.36 12.97 -4.63
N SER A 111 11.25 14.30 -4.70
CA SER A 111 10.00 14.92 -5.15
C SER A 111 9.70 14.45 -6.57
N LEU A 112 8.43 14.15 -6.86
CA LEU A 112 7.99 13.81 -8.21
C LEU A 112 8.36 14.90 -9.22
N ASN A 113 8.33 16.17 -8.81
CA ASN A 113 8.66 17.31 -9.66
C ASN A 113 10.14 17.33 -10.08
N ASP A 114 11.01 16.83 -9.20
CA ASP A 114 12.46 16.78 -9.41
C ASP A 114 12.88 15.54 -10.21
N CYS A 115 11.95 14.61 -10.48
CA CYS A 115 12.23 13.45 -11.30
C CYS A 115 12.31 13.85 -12.79
N PRO A 116 13.41 13.54 -13.50
CA PRO A 116 13.55 13.83 -14.93
C PRO A 116 12.49 13.16 -15.79
N ASP A 117 12.00 11.99 -15.36
CA ASP A 117 10.98 11.19 -16.02
C ASP A 117 9.64 11.25 -15.26
N ARG A 118 9.24 12.45 -14.82
CA ARG A 118 7.99 12.61 -14.07
C ARG A 118 6.75 12.17 -14.85
N ASP A 119 6.76 12.27 -16.18
CA ASP A 119 5.61 11.85 -16.99
C ASP A 119 5.44 10.32 -17.03
N HIS A 120 6.50 9.54 -16.81
CA HIS A 120 6.36 8.09 -16.60
C HIS A 120 5.56 7.76 -15.33
N GLY A 121 5.59 8.63 -14.31
CA GLY A 121 4.73 8.50 -13.13
C GLY A 121 3.24 8.43 -13.47
N LYS A 122 2.81 9.06 -14.56
CA LYS A 122 1.42 8.96 -15.05
C LYS A 122 1.13 7.54 -15.53
N GLN A 123 2.05 6.96 -16.29
CA GLN A 123 1.91 5.59 -16.80
C GLN A 123 1.93 4.58 -15.65
N LEU A 124 2.84 4.73 -14.69
CA LEU A 124 2.88 3.90 -13.49
C LEU A 124 1.56 3.97 -12.72
N THR A 125 1.03 5.19 -12.52
CA THR A 125 -0.25 5.40 -11.84
C THR A 125 -1.41 4.73 -12.58
N LEU A 126 -1.46 4.87 -13.90
CA LEU A 126 -2.48 4.23 -14.74
C LEU A 126 -2.43 2.70 -14.62
N THR A 127 -1.22 2.14 -14.74
CA THR A 127 -0.97 0.71 -14.53
C THR A 127 -1.40 0.27 -13.13
N ALA A 128 -1.07 1.05 -12.09
CA ALA A 128 -1.46 0.75 -10.73
C ALA A 128 -2.98 0.69 -10.58
N PHE A 129 -3.74 1.65 -11.12
CA PHE A 129 -5.21 1.55 -11.11
C PHE A 129 -5.70 0.25 -11.75
N THR A 130 -5.14 -0.14 -12.89
CA THR A 130 -5.55 -1.37 -13.59
C THR A 130 -5.04 -2.67 -12.98
N GLU A 131 -3.99 -2.67 -12.16
CA GLU A 131 -3.38 -3.90 -11.63
C GLU A 131 -3.62 -4.12 -10.13
N THR A 132 -3.76 -3.05 -9.34
CA THR A 132 -3.82 -3.14 -7.87
C THR A 132 -5.19 -3.50 -7.31
N HIS A 133 -6.25 -3.42 -8.12
CA HIS A 133 -7.62 -3.75 -7.71
C HIS A 133 -8.15 -4.88 -8.61
N PRO A 134 -7.76 -6.16 -8.40
CA PRO A 134 -8.13 -7.26 -9.30
C PRO A 134 -9.64 -7.42 -9.54
N TRP A 135 -10.44 -6.96 -8.58
CA TRP A 135 -11.91 -7.06 -8.58
C TRP A 135 -12.61 -5.85 -9.20
N ILE A 136 -11.93 -4.71 -9.34
CA ILE A 136 -12.47 -3.51 -10.02
C ILE A 136 -11.84 -3.34 -11.39
N SER A 137 -10.59 -3.79 -11.56
CA SER A 137 -9.81 -3.69 -12.79
C SER A 137 -10.59 -4.07 -14.05
N PRO A 138 -11.30 -5.22 -14.09
CA PRO A 138 -12.05 -5.64 -15.28
C PRO A 138 -13.19 -4.68 -15.67
N LEU A 139 -13.62 -3.81 -14.76
CA LEU A 139 -14.72 -2.88 -14.93
C LEU A 139 -14.24 -1.47 -15.32
N TYR A 140 -12.93 -1.21 -15.30
CA TYR A 140 -12.39 0.09 -15.66
C TYR A 140 -12.46 0.38 -17.15
N ASN A 141 -12.93 1.58 -17.46
CA ASN A 141 -12.66 2.19 -18.74
C ASN A 141 -11.28 2.87 -18.71
N HIS A 142 -10.30 2.25 -19.37
CA HIS A 142 -8.92 2.75 -19.43
C HIS A 142 -8.84 4.20 -19.98
N ASP A 143 -9.72 4.55 -20.93
CA ASP A 143 -9.76 5.90 -21.51
C ASP A 143 -10.24 6.94 -20.50
N GLU A 144 -11.16 6.58 -19.59
CA GLU A 144 -11.65 7.47 -18.55
C GLU A 144 -10.56 7.76 -17.51
N ILE A 145 -9.86 6.74 -17.03
CA ILE A 145 -8.74 6.92 -16.09
C ILE A 145 -7.61 7.72 -16.74
N THR A 146 -7.30 7.42 -18.01
CA THR A 146 -6.32 8.18 -18.78
C THR A 146 -6.70 9.65 -18.91
N LYS A 147 -7.97 9.95 -19.22
CA LYS A 147 -8.48 11.33 -19.27
C LYS A 147 -8.40 12.02 -17.92
N LEU A 148 -8.81 11.35 -16.84
CA LEU A 148 -8.72 11.90 -15.48
C LEU A 148 -7.27 12.27 -15.15
N LEU A 149 -6.35 11.32 -15.31
CA LEU A 149 -4.93 11.55 -15.04
C LEU A 149 -4.36 12.66 -15.91
N ASN A 150 -4.71 12.72 -17.19
CA ASN A 150 -4.27 13.81 -18.07
C ASN A 150 -4.78 15.18 -17.61
N ASN A 151 -6.02 15.26 -17.13
CA ASN A 151 -6.63 16.51 -16.70
C ASN A 151 -6.05 17.02 -15.37
N CYS A 152 -5.69 16.11 -14.44
CA CYS A 152 -5.18 16.51 -13.12
C CYS A 152 -3.65 16.48 -13.01
N TRP A 153 -2.90 15.89 -13.96
CA TRP A 153 -1.45 15.71 -13.83
C TRP A 153 -0.71 17.02 -13.54
N THR A 154 -0.89 18.01 -14.41
CA THR A 154 -0.13 19.26 -14.31
C THR A 154 -0.66 20.13 -13.16
N SER A 155 -1.93 20.52 -13.20
CA SER A 155 -2.54 21.48 -12.27
C SER A 155 -2.88 20.89 -10.90
N GLY A 156 -3.18 19.60 -10.86
CA GLY A 156 -3.63 18.90 -9.65
C GLY A 156 -2.51 18.21 -8.88
N ILE A 157 -1.56 17.61 -9.60
CA ILE A 157 -0.52 16.76 -9.01
C ILE A 157 0.82 17.49 -8.97
N LEU A 158 1.33 17.95 -10.13
CA LEU A 158 2.67 18.55 -10.22
C LEU A 158 2.72 19.95 -9.60
N GLU A 159 1.74 20.81 -9.84
CA GLU A 159 1.72 22.17 -9.28
C GLU A 159 1.69 22.18 -7.74
N LYS A 160 1.09 21.17 -7.12
CA LYS A 160 1.03 21.05 -5.66
C LYS A 160 2.39 20.66 -5.06
N ASN A 161 3.26 20.00 -5.82
CA ASN A 161 4.63 19.63 -5.43
C ASN A 161 4.70 18.97 -4.04
N ILE A 162 3.81 18.00 -3.81
CA ILE A 162 3.72 17.20 -2.58
C ILE A 162 3.76 15.68 -2.84
N SER A 163 3.92 15.28 -4.11
CA SER A 163 4.04 13.88 -4.53
C SER A 163 5.50 13.44 -4.56
N VAL A 164 5.75 12.15 -4.36
CA VAL A 164 7.11 11.56 -4.33
C VAL A 164 7.30 10.53 -5.43
N ALA A 165 8.55 10.33 -5.82
CA ALA A 165 8.98 9.27 -6.71
C ALA A 165 10.14 8.50 -6.09
N ALA A 166 10.20 7.19 -6.33
CA ALA A 166 11.39 6.40 -6.10
C ALA A 166 12.14 6.23 -7.42
N VAL A 167 13.44 6.49 -7.38
CA VAL A 167 14.35 6.39 -8.52
C VAL A 167 15.38 5.32 -8.23
N ASP A 168 15.60 4.43 -9.21
CA ASP A 168 16.67 3.45 -9.17
C ASP A 168 18.03 4.15 -9.31
N LYS A 169 18.94 3.92 -8.35
CA LYS A 169 20.23 4.61 -8.30
C LYS A 169 21.14 4.27 -9.48
N THR A 170 20.99 3.08 -10.07
CA THR A 170 21.85 2.60 -11.16
C THR A 170 21.38 3.14 -12.51
N THR A 171 20.08 3.05 -12.77
CA THR A 171 19.47 3.41 -14.06
C THR A 171 18.99 4.84 -14.10
N GLN A 172 18.85 5.50 -12.95
CA GLN A 172 18.28 6.84 -12.79
C GLN A 172 16.84 6.97 -13.32
N LYS A 173 16.13 5.83 -13.40
CA LYS A 173 14.73 5.78 -13.84
C LYS A 173 13.79 5.78 -12.64
N MET A 174 12.65 6.44 -12.80
CA MET A 174 11.55 6.28 -11.86
C MET A 174 11.04 4.85 -11.93
N VAL A 175 10.92 4.21 -10.78
CA VAL A 175 10.41 2.83 -10.65
C VAL A 175 9.21 2.75 -9.71
N ALA A 176 8.88 3.83 -9.00
CA ALA A 176 7.65 3.96 -8.25
C ALA A 176 7.30 5.44 -8.07
N CYS A 177 6.02 5.73 -7.85
CA CYS A 177 5.57 7.05 -7.43
C CYS A 177 4.37 6.97 -6.51
N CYS A 178 4.25 7.97 -5.66
CA CYS A 178 3.09 8.16 -4.82
C CYS A 178 2.51 9.55 -5.04
N ILE A 179 1.25 9.59 -5.44
CA ILE A 179 0.50 10.83 -5.64
C ILE A 179 -0.14 11.20 -4.31
N ASN A 180 0.22 12.40 -3.83
CA ASN A 180 -0.33 12.97 -2.62
C ASN A 180 -1.15 14.22 -2.94
N ALA A 181 -2.14 14.49 -2.10
CA ALA A 181 -2.98 15.67 -2.14
C ALA A 181 -3.13 16.30 -0.75
N ASN A 182 -3.68 17.49 -0.65
CA ASN A 182 -4.19 17.96 0.64
C ASN A 182 -5.55 17.29 0.90
N PHE A 183 -5.72 16.65 2.05
CA PHE A 183 -6.93 15.92 2.37
C PHE A 183 -8.21 16.76 2.27
N ALA A 184 -8.15 18.05 2.62
CA ALA A 184 -9.31 18.93 2.59
C ALA A 184 -9.74 19.34 1.16
N THR A 185 -8.80 19.34 0.21
CA THR A 185 -9.02 19.84 -1.15
C THR A 185 -8.83 18.79 -2.23
N PHE A 186 -8.54 17.53 -1.89
CA PHE A 186 -8.09 16.52 -2.86
C PHE A 186 -9.04 16.32 -4.04
N GLN A 187 -10.36 16.36 -3.84
CA GLN A 187 -11.32 16.23 -4.94
C GLN A 187 -11.20 17.38 -5.94
N GLN A 188 -11.02 18.60 -5.43
CA GLN A 188 -10.80 19.80 -6.24
C GLN A 188 -9.44 19.76 -6.93
N ASP A 189 -8.40 19.36 -6.19
CA ASP A 189 -7.04 19.21 -6.72
C ASP A 189 -7.02 18.18 -7.86
N LEU A 190 -7.80 17.10 -7.76
CA LEU A 190 -7.92 16.08 -8.81
C LEU A 190 -8.94 16.41 -9.90
N GLY A 191 -9.63 17.54 -9.83
CA GLY A 191 -10.65 17.93 -10.81
C GLY A 191 -11.86 16.99 -10.86
N LEU A 192 -12.15 16.31 -9.73
CA LEU A 192 -13.32 15.44 -9.58
C LEU A 192 -14.54 16.33 -9.31
N THR A 193 -15.34 16.60 -10.35
CA THR A 193 -16.61 17.33 -10.27
C THR A 193 -17.80 16.39 -10.38
N GLU A 194 -18.92 16.74 -9.73
CA GLU A 194 -20.17 15.94 -9.74
C GLU A 194 -20.81 15.81 -11.13
N GLU A 195 -20.42 16.64 -12.11
CA GLU A 195 -21.03 16.70 -13.44
C GLU A 195 -20.49 15.66 -14.45
N GLN A 196 -19.50 14.85 -14.08
CA GLN A 196 -18.92 13.86 -14.98
C GLN A 196 -19.69 12.53 -14.93
N SER A 197 -20.21 12.11 -16.08
CA SER A 197 -20.75 10.75 -16.24
C SER A 197 -19.58 9.77 -16.29
N PHE A 198 -19.46 8.95 -15.25
CA PHE A 198 -18.41 7.95 -15.11
C PHE A 198 -18.92 6.55 -15.44
N SER A 199 -18.05 5.65 -15.91
CA SER A 199 -18.38 4.23 -16.04
C SER A 199 -18.64 3.57 -14.68
N ASP A 200 -19.33 2.42 -14.70
CA ASP A 200 -19.59 1.65 -13.48
C ASP A 200 -18.30 1.29 -12.72
N GLY A 201 -17.20 0.97 -13.40
CA GLY A 201 -15.92 0.70 -12.75
C GLY A 201 -15.34 1.91 -12.03
N PHE A 202 -15.51 3.10 -12.59
CA PHE A 202 -15.09 4.33 -11.94
C PHE A 202 -15.99 4.68 -10.75
N LEU A 203 -17.31 4.44 -10.85
CA LEU A 203 -18.22 4.56 -9.72
C LEU A 203 -17.85 3.59 -8.57
N LEU A 204 -17.35 2.39 -8.89
CA LEU A 204 -16.84 1.44 -7.88
C LEU A 204 -15.53 1.91 -7.23
N LEU A 205 -14.64 2.57 -7.98
CA LEU A 205 -13.48 3.24 -7.40
C LEU A 205 -13.89 4.40 -6.50
N GLN A 206 -14.89 5.18 -6.93
CA GLN A 206 -15.49 6.20 -6.08
C GLN A 206 -16.07 5.57 -4.81
N ASP A 207 -16.80 4.45 -4.89
CA ASP A 207 -17.28 3.76 -3.69
C ASP A 207 -16.14 3.42 -2.74
N LEU A 208 -15.01 2.90 -3.22
CA LEU A 208 -13.84 2.65 -2.36
C LEU A 208 -13.30 3.93 -1.71
N ILE A 209 -13.17 4.97 -2.52
CA ILE A 209 -12.77 6.30 -2.06
C ILE A 209 -13.80 6.83 -1.05
N GLU A 210 -15.10 6.50 -1.20
CA GLU A 210 -16.27 6.91 -0.43
C GLU A 210 -16.63 6.00 0.75
N MET A 211 -16.00 4.83 0.91
CA MET A 211 -16.02 4.00 2.14
C MET A 211 -15.40 4.75 3.34
N LYS A 212 -15.41 6.09 3.34
CA LYS A 212 -14.80 7.06 4.25
C LYS A 212 -15.39 7.06 5.64
N GLY A 213 -16.26 6.10 6.00
CA GLY A 213 -17.09 6.14 7.19
C GLY A 213 -16.37 6.48 8.51
N LYS A 214 -15.02 6.43 8.57
CA LYS A 214 -14.24 7.06 9.64
C LYS A 214 -13.01 7.88 9.23
N LEU A 215 -12.62 7.99 7.97
CA LEU A 215 -11.64 9.01 7.52
C LEU A 215 -12.42 10.27 7.11
N GLU A 216 -13.16 10.82 8.05
CA GLU A 216 -13.95 12.03 7.84
C GLU A 216 -13.18 13.28 8.32
N PRO A 217 -13.52 14.47 7.82
CA PRO A 217 -13.03 15.73 8.39
C PRO A 217 -13.25 15.83 9.90
N ALA A 218 -14.24 15.14 10.48
CA ALA A 218 -14.41 15.06 11.93
C ALA A 218 -13.30 14.23 12.62
N THR A 219 -12.92 13.08 12.05
CA THR A 219 -11.84 12.22 12.55
C THR A 219 -10.46 12.81 12.36
N LEU A 220 -10.23 13.57 11.29
CA LEU A 220 -8.99 14.34 11.15
C LEU A 220 -9.04 15.66 11.94
N GLY A 221 -10.23 16.25 12.04
CA GLY A 221 -10.51 17.48 12.78
C GLY A 221 -10.24 17.38 14.27
N ARG A 222 -10.44 16.21 14.90
CA ARG A 222 -10.00 15.95 16.29
C ARG A 222 -8.48 16.12 16.47
N TYR A 223 -7.70 15.94 15.40
CA TYR A 223 -6.26 16.14 15.43
C TYR A 223 -5.85 17.56 14.99
N GLY A 224 -6.75 18.31 14.35
CA GLY A 224 -6.50 19.65 13.81
C GLY A 224 -5.53 19.65 12.62
N GLY A 225 -5.27 20.84 12.06
CA GLY A 225 -4.22 21.07 11.04
C GLY A 225 -4.54 20.59 9.62
N ASN A 226 -3.55 20.73 8.74
CA ASN A 226 -3.62 20.27 7.35
C ASN A 226 -3.01 18.88 7.24
N TRP A 227 -3.73 17.94 6.62
CA TRP A 227 -3.31 16.56 6.46
C TRP A 227 -2.91 16.27 5.00
N MET A 228 -1.81 15.56 4.82
CA MET A 228 -1.46 15.02 3.50
C MET A 228 -2.28 13.76 3.26
N TYR A 229 -2.91 13.64 2.11
CA TYR A 229 -3.64 12.45 1.70
C TYR A 229 -2.83 11.66 0.69
N GLN A 230 -2.44 10.44 1.05
CA GLN A 230 -1.83 9.47 0.16
C GLN A 230 -2.93 8.90 -0.75
N TYR A 231 -3.03 9.43 -1.98
CA TYR A 231 -4.14 9.11 -2.88
C TYR A 231 -3.87 7.87 -3.73
N SER A 232 -2.66 7.77 -4.30
CA SER A 232 -2.30 6.66 -5.18
C SER A 232 -0.87 6.23 -4.93
N PHE A 233 -0.64 4.93 -5.03
CA PHE A 233 0.65 4.30 -4.87
C PHE A 233 0.92 3.38 -6.06
N ALA A 234 1.99 3.65 -6.79
CA ALA A 234 2.31 2.96 -8.02
C ALA A 234 3.75 2.48 -8.01
N VAL A 235 3.95 1.23 -8.43
CA VAL A 235 5.26 0.58 -8.53
C VAL A 235 5.36 -0.06 -9.90
N ASP A 236 6.54 0.00 -10.52
CA ASP A 236 6.80 -0.58 -11.83
C ASP A 236 6.49 -2.10 -11.80
N PRO A 237 5.58 -2.58 -12.66
CA PRO A 237 5.19 -3.98 -12.70
C PRO A 237 6.34 -4.92 -13.08
N ASN A 238 7.39 -4.42 -13.72
CA ASN A 238 8.53 -5.20 -14.18
C ASN A 238 9.57 -5.47 -13.09
N LEU A 239 9.48 -4.80 -11.94
CA LEU A 239 10.32 -5.11 -10.79
C LEU A 239 10.04 -6.52 -10.26
N SER A 240 11.09 -7.17 -9.77
CA SER A 240 10.95 -8.42 -9.02
C SER A 240 10.13 -8.20 -7.74
N VAL A 241 9.61 -9.28 -7.17
CA VAL A 241 8.82 -9.21 -5.92
C VAL A 241 9.62 -8.54 -4.79
N GLY A 242 10.90 -8.87 -4.65
CA GLY A 242 11.77 -8.26 -3.64
C GLY A 242 11.97 -6.77 -3.86
N GLU A 243 12.26 -6.36 -5.10
CA GLU A 243 12.41 -4.94 -5.46
C GLU A 243 11.12 -4.15 -5.24
N LYS A 244 9.95 -4.72 -5.58
CA LYS A 244 8.64 -4.10 -5.33
C LYS A 244 8.42 -3.83 -3.85
N LEU A 245 8.78 -4.76 -2.99
CA LEU A 245 8.61 -4.60 -1.55
C LEU A 245 9.63 -3.61 -0.97
N GLU A 246 10.89 -3.68 -1.41
CA GLU A 246 11.95 -2.74 -1.01
C GLU A 246 11.59 -1.31 -1.41
N VAL A 247 11.26 -1.06 -2.67
CA VAL A 247 10.89 0.28 -3.15
C VAL A 247 9.61 0.77 -2.47
N SER A 248 8.67 -0.14 -2.16
CA SER A 248 7.44 0.25 -1.50
C SER A 248 7.69 0.78 -0.09
N LYS A 249 8.54 0.07 0.67
CA LYS A 249 8.93 0.47 2.02
C LYS A 249 9.65 1.82 2.01
N VAL A 250 10.64 1.98 1.15
CA VAL A 250 11.41 3.23 1.02
C VAL A 250 10.51 4.41 0.68
N LEU A 251 9.57 4.22 -0.25
CA LEU A 251 8.62 5.28 -0.62
C LEU A 251 7.68 5.65 0.53
N LEU A 252 7.13 4.67 1.25
CA LEU A 252 6.26 4.90 2.42
C LEU A 252 7.01 5.59 3.57
N GLU A 253 8.29 5.27 3.80
CA GLU A 253 9.12 5.96 4.81
C GLU A 253 9.43 7.41 4.40
N GLY A 254 9.52 7.71 3.09
CA GLY A 254 9.77 9.04 2.57
C GLY A 254 8.58 10.01 2.65
N ILE A 255 7.34 9.50 2.59
CA ILE A 255 6.13 10.33 2.57
C ILE A 255 5.96 11.15 3.87
N PRO A 256 6.07 10.56 5.09
CA PRO A 256 6.03 11.31 6.35
C PRO A 256 7.08 12.43 6.42
N VAL A 257 8.29 12.19 5.90
CA VAL A 257 9.36 13.19 5.87
C VAL A 257 8.95 14.39 5.01
N LEU A 258 8.48 14.13 3.78
CA LEU A 258 8.02 15.21 2.89
C LEU A 258 6.82 15.95 3.49
N ALA A 259 5.85 15.23 4.05
CA ALA A 259 4.68 15.84 4.65
C ALA A 259 5.04 16.79 5.80
N LYS A 260 6.00 16.41 6.65
CA LYS A 260 6.52 17.27 7.72
C LYS A 260 7.23 18.51 7.16
N GLU A 261 8.06 18.35 6.13
CA GLU A 261 8.73 19.48 5.46
C GLU A 261 7.75 20.46 4.81
N LYS A 262 6.63 19.95 4.30
CA LYS A 262 5.56 20.74 3.67
C LYS A 262 4.56 21.32 4.67
N GLY A 263 4.79 21.13 5.98
CA GLY A 263 3.98 21.72 7.05
C GLY A 263 2.64 21.03 7.30
N PHE A 264 2.47 19.79 6.84
CA PHE A 264 1.34 18.97 7.25
C PHE A 264 1.53 18.47 8.68
N VAL A 265 0.44 18.15 9.38
CA VAL A 265 0.48 17.60 10.74
C VAL A 265 0.57 16.08 10.78
N GLY A 266 0.41 15.45 9.62
CA GLY A 266 0.44 14.01 9.44
C GLY A 266 0.05 13.61 8.02
N VAL A 267 0.04 12.29 7.80
CA VAL A 267 -0.35 11.63 6.55
C VAL A 267 -1.58 10.78 6.85
N ALA A 268 -2.57 10.83 5.96
CA ALA A 268 -3.73 9.96 5.97
C ALA A 268 -3.73 9.13 4.69
N ALA A 269 -4.06 7.85 4.80
CA ALA A 269 -4.13 6.95 3.65
C ALA A 269 -5.37 6.06 3.72
N LYS A 270 -5.83 5.65 2.53
CA LYS A 270 -6.76 4.53 2.37
C LYS A 270 -6.06 3.45 1.57
N ASN A 271 -5.85 2.31 2.20
CA ASN A 271 -5.15 1.20 1.60
C ASN A 271 -6.17 0.11 1.25
N ALA A 272 -6.32 -0.14 -0.05
CA ALA A 272 -7.02 -1.30 -0.58
C ALA A 272 -6.05 -2.40 -1.07
N ASN A 273 -4.74 -2.07 -1.13
CA ASN A 273 -3.70 -3.01 -1.52
C ASN A 273 -3.14 -3.71 -0.25
N PRO A 274 -3.20 -5.05 -0.17
CA PRO A 274 -2.60 -5.84 0.90
C PRO A 274 -1.15 -5.49 1.25
N ILE A 275 -0.31 -5.10 0.29
CA ILE A 275 1.09 -4.71 0.54
C ILE A 275 1.15 -3.43 1.36
N THR A 276 0.40 -2.39 0.97
CA THR A 276 0.42 -1.12 1.70
C THR A 276 -0.28 -1.25 3.04
N CYS A 277 -1.34 -2.05 3.15
CA CYS A 277 -1.94 -2.42 4.44
C CYS A 277 -0.91 -3.06 5.38
N LEU A 278 -0.10 -3.99 4.86
CA LEU A 278 0.85 -4.74 5.67
C LEU A 278 2.05 -3.90 6.10
N LEU A 279 2.56 -3.03 5.22
CA LEU A 279 3.62 -2.08 5.55
C LEU A 279 3.15 -1.08 6.62
N ASP A 280 1.92 -0.57 6.51
CA ASP A 280 1.32 0.30 7.51
C ASP A 280 1.09 -0.42 8.85
N GLU A 281 0.69 -1.69 8.85
CA GLU A 281 0.57 -2.50 10.07
C GLU A 281 1.91 -2.73 10.79
N GLU A 282 3.01 -2.74 10.05
CA GLU A 282 4.36 -2.98 10.58
C GLU A 282 5.03 -1.67 11.08
N ASP A 283 4.54 -0.49 10.70
CA ASP A 283 5.04 0.80 11.20
C ASP A 283 4.37 1.17 12.55
N PRO A 284 5.13 1.23 13.66
CA PRO A 284 4.58 1.58 14.97
C PRO A 284 4.04 3.02 15.07
N ASN A 285 4.34 3.88 14.10
CA ASN A 285 3.85 5.27 14.05
C ASN A 285 2.54 5.42 13.26
N VAL A 286 2.08 4.34 12.63
CA VAL A 286 0.83 4.33 11.87
C VAL A 286 -0.31 3.81 12.74
N GLU A 287 -1.38 4.60 12.86
CA GLU A 287 -2.62 4.23 13.53
C GLU A 287 -3.65 3.79 12.48
N CYS A 288 -4.13 2.55 12.57
CA CYS A 288 -5.30 2.10 11.81
C CYS A 288 -6.58 2.64 12.46
N VAL A 289 -7.22 3.62 11.82
CA VAL A 289 -8.45 4.27 12.32
C VAL A 289 -9.71 3.52 11.91
N ASP A 290 -9.65 2.77 10.81
CA ASP A 290 -10.77 1.94 10.35
C ASP A 290 -10.32 0.78 9.48
N SER A 291 -11.12 -0.29 9.49
CA SER A 291 -10.87 -1.46 8.67
C SER A 291 -12.19 -2.08 8.25
N ILE A 292 -12.52 -1.95 6.97
CA ILE A 292 -13.79 -2.38 6.39
C ILE A 292 -13.55 -3.64 5.58
N GLN A 293 -14.37 -4.67 5.82
CA GLN A 293 -14.42 -5.85 4.95
C GLN A 293 -15.19 -5.49 3.69
N VAL A 294 -14.55 -5.60 2.53
CA VAL A 294 -15.05 -5.01 1.28
C VAL A 294 -16.42 -5.59 0.91
N ASN A 295 -16.63 -6.89 1.09
CA ASN A 295 -17.89 -7.57 0.75
C ASN A 295 -19.08 -7.23 1.67
N GLN A 296 -18.84 -6.50 2.77
CA GLN A 296 -19.88 -6.02 3.68
C GLN A 296 -20.35 -4.60 3.34
N TYR A 297 -19.67 -3.93 2.40
CA TYR A 297 -20.06 -2.60 1.97
C TYR A 297 -21.42 -2.59 1.27
N THR A 298 -22.25 -1.63 1.67
CA THR A 298 -23.57 -1.39 1.09
C THR A 298 -23.67 0.09 0.73
N ARG A 299 -23.99 0.38 -0.53
CA ARG A 299 -24.21 1.74 -1.03
C ARG A 299 -25.45 2.38 -0.39
N PRO A 300 -25.60 3.72 -0.43
CA PRO A 300 -26.81 4.41 0.05
C PRO A 300 -28.12 3.93 -0.59
N ASP A 301 -28.06 3.42 -1.83
CA ASP A 301 -29.20 2.85 -2.55
C ASP A 301 -29.52 1.38 -2.14
N GLY A 302 -28.75 0.81 -1.21
CA GLY A 302 -28.90 -0.57 -0.72
C GLY A 302 -28.17 -1.63 -1.53
N THR A 303 -27.48 -1.27 -2.62
CA THR A 303 -26.73 -2.24 -3.45
C THR A 303 -25.41 -2.67 -2.77
N GLN A 304 -24.98 -3.90 -3.05
CA GLN A 304 -23.76 -4.49 -2.47
C GLN A 304 -22.81 -4.93 -3.59
N PRO A 305 -22.06 -3.99 -4.21
CA PRO A 305 -21.28 -4.28 -5.40
C PRO A 305 -20.19 -5.34 -5.19
N PHE A 306 -19.68 -5.46 -3.97
CA PHE A 306 -18.55 -6.31 -3.63
C PHE A 306 -18.92 -7.59 -2.88
N LYS A 307 -20.22 -7.91 -2.75
CA LYS A 307 -20.71 -9.06 -1.97
C LYS A 307 -20.07 -10.40 -2.34
N HIS A 308 -19.63 -10.53 -3.59
CA HIS A 308 -19.05 -11.74 -4.15
C HIS A 308 -17.57 -11.94 -3.77
N LEU A 309 -16.91 -10.94 -3.19
CA LEU A 309 -15.50 -11.01 -2.81
C LEU A 309 -15.30 -11.80 -1.50
N PRO A 310 -14.12 -12.41 -1.30
CA PRO A 310 -13.83 -13.14 -0.07
C PRO A 310 -13.65 -12.21 1.14
N ASP A 311 -13.87 -12.74 2.34
CA ASP A 311 -13.77 -12.01 3.62
C ASP A 311 -12.35 -11.50 3.94
N ILE A 312 -11.35 -11.93 3.18
CA ILE A 312 -9.97 -11.47 3.34
C ILE A 312 -9.74 -10.08 2.76
N GLU A 313 -10.58 -9.63 1.81
CA GLU A 313 -10.43 -8.31 1.19
C GLU A 313 -10.85 -7.22 2.16
N ARG A 314 -9.92 -6.30 2.42
CA ARG A 314 -10.12 -5.19 3.37
C ARG A 314 -9.63 -3.88 2.78
N VAL A 315 -10.36 -2.82 3.10
CA VAL A 315 -9.87 -1.45 2.96
C VAL A 315 -9.55 -0.95 4.36
N THR A 316 -8.31 -0.52 4.57
CA THR A 316 -7.88 0.10 5.83
C THR A 316 -7.73 1.60 5.65
N SER A 317 -8.12 2.32 6.68
CA SER A 317 -7.89 3.76 6.80
C SER A 317 -6.81 3.96 7.86
N THR A 318 -5.73 4.62 7.51
CA THR A 318 -4.56 4.78 8.38
C THR A 318 -4.18 6.25 8.50
N VAL A 319 -3.59 6.61 9.64
CA VAL A 319 -3.01 7.93 9.88
C VAL A 319 -1.60 7.79 10.47
N TYR A 320 -0.66 8.56 9.96
CA TYR A 320 0.65 8.78 10.54
C TYR A 320 0.68 10.18 11.12
N LYS A 321 1.02 10.33 12.41
CA LYS A 321 1.06 11.63 13.10
C LYS A 321 2.50 11.98 13.51
N PHE A 322 2.88 13.24 13.32
CA PHE A 322 4.20 13.78 13.73
C PHE A 322 4.30 14.14 15.21
#